data_AF-A0A5N6Z8V8-F1
#
_entry.id   AF-A0A5N6Z8V8-F1
#
_cell.length_a   1.000
_cell.length_b   1.000
_cell.length_c   1.000
_cell.angle_alpha   90.00
_cell.angle_beta   90.00
_cell.angle_gamma   90.00
#
_symmetry.space_group_name_H-M   'P 1'
#
loop_
_entity.id
_entity.type
_entity.pdbx_description
1 polymer ?
#
loop_
_entity_poly.entity_id
_entity_poly.type
_entity_poly.pdbx_seq_one_letter_code
_entity_poly.pdbx_strand_id
1 'polypeptide(L)'
;MSDHTPIDMIRSCDYDRELASQDPSSAYKETRHRQSQGLSSQLAQQQNAAPEVLEDKYQRDIPPDGGYGWVCVACVFWINAHTWGINSSYGVFLSYYLSHDVFPNTSALSYAFTGGLSISCALLVAPLATYLIPVYGTRLVLNTGVFFETLSLIGSSFATQRWHIFLSQGVCFGWGMGFLFVGSVGIIPQWFSRRRSLAMGINAAGSGLGGLIYSLAVGSMIPRLGLGWAFRILGIIACVVNLTCANLLRDRNKDVGSHHKAFDSALLKRPEFLLFLGWGVFSMLGYVAILFSVANFALSVGLSSHQGSVVSALLNLGQGLGRPFVGMFSDKLGRINIATFLSFCCGLFCLVIWVFARSMGVVCFFAILVGTVAGTYWATVTPVLAEILGLRDLPSGLSITWIVLVAPTTVSEAIALVLRDNESQGSVYLRVQIFTGFMYIGATLCLWVVRGWKVGDINRKARLRSATVVGAIDNAVVKMEGFCGTGDEKNNQAAVASSRSDSGSEIKIWSPVTLLCGMVTPKRV
;
A
#
# COMPACT_ATOMS: atom_id res chain seq x y z
N MET A 1 19.09 -112.65 -12.07
CA MET A 1 18.66 -112.41 -10.68
C MET A 1 17.41 -111.54 -10.78
N SER A 2 16.22 -112.10 -10.90
CA SER A 2 15.39 -112.62 -9.80
C SER A 2 15.21 -111.56 -8.70
N ASP A 3 14.04 -111.13 -8.27
CA ASP A 3 12.66 -111.44 -8.66
C ASP A 3 11.74 -110.52 -7.83
N HIS A 4 10.49 -110.39 -8.27
CA HIS A 4 9.28 -110.05 -7.50
C HIS A 4 8.95 -108.61 -7.01
N THR A 5 8.23 -107.90 -7.89
CA THR A 5 6.80 -107.48 -7.81
C THR A 5 6.16 -106.87 -6.54
N PRO A 6 5.07 -106.06 -6.72
CA PRO A 6 4.65 -104.95 -5.88
C PRO A 6 3.30 -105.18 -5.16
N ILE A 7 2.83 -104.19 -4.39
CA ILE A 7 1.42 -104.02 -4.04
C ILE A 7 0.99 -102.58 -4.40
N ASP A 8 0.41 -102.49 -5.60
CA ASP A 8 -0.80 -101.75 -6.01
C ASP A 8 -1.82 -101.55 -4.85
N MET A 9 -2.71 -100.55 -4.73
CA MET A 9 -3.24 -99.52 -5.61
C MET A 9 -4.26 -98.74 -4.74
N ILE A 10 -4.65 -97.53 -5.17
CA ILE A 10 -5.95 -96.87 -4.87
C ILE A 10 -6.11 -96.27 -3.45
N ARG A 11 -5.78 -94.98 -3.32
CA ARG A 11 -6.77 -93.89 -3.13
C ARG A 11 -6.06 -92.53 -3.05
N SER A 12 -5.81 -91.97 -4.23
CA SER A 12 -5.87 -90.51 -4.42
C SER A 12 -7.32 -90.07 -4.19
N CYS A 13 -7.56 -89.08 -3.32
CA CYS A 13 -8.54 -88.00 -3.58
C CYS A 13 -8.76 -87.01 -2.43
N ASP A 14 -8.30 -87.25 -1.20
CA ASP A 14 -8.75 -86.41 -0.07
C ASP A 14 -7.70 -85.49 0.57
N TYR A 15 -6.49 -85.34 0.01
CA TYR A 15 -5.46 -84.44 0.58
C TYR A 15 -5.11 -83.20 -0.25
N ASP A 16 -5.50 -83.14 -1.53
CA ASP A 16 -5.18 -82.01 -2.42
C ASP A 16 -6.26 -80.91 -2.45
N ARG A 17 -7.19 -80.89 -1.49
CA ARG A 17 -8.29 -79.90 -1.45
C ARG A 17 -8.16 -78.79 -0.41
N GLU A 18 -7.14 -78.81 0.45
CA GLU A 18 -6.93 -77.75 1.47
C GLU A 18 -5.71 -76.86 1.26
N LEU A 19 -4.87 -77.12 0.25
CA LEU A 19 -3.67 -76.30 -0.04
C LEU A 19 -3.79 -75.41 -1.29
N ALA A 20 -4.96 -75.35 -1.92
CA ALA A 20 -5.21 -74.59 -3.15
C ALA A 20 -6.17 -73.38 -2.99
N SER A 21 -6.28 -72.80 -1.79
CA SER A 21 -7.18 -71.66 -1.54
C SER A 21 -6.53 -70.40 -0.95
N GLN A 22 -5.20 -70.28 -0.94
CA GLN A 22 -4.53 -69.04 -0.52
C GLN A 22 -3.56 -68.54 -1.60
N ASP A 23 -4.07 -67.63 -2.41
CA ASP A 23 -3.37 -66.92 -3.46
C ASP A 23 -2.29 -65.99 -2.85
N PRO A 24 -0.97 -66.26 -2.99
CA PRO A 24 0.10 -65.45 -2.37
C PRO A 24 0.19 -64.04 -2.93
N SER A 25 -0.53 -63.77 -4.03
CA SER A 25 -0.50 -62.48 -4.73
C SER A 25 -1.36 -61.40 -4.06
N SER A 26 -2.34 -61.77 -3.23
CA SER A 26 -3.24 -60.81 -2.56
C SER A 26 -2.60 -60.18 -1.34
N ALA A 27 -1.96 -60.98 -0.47
CA ALA A 27 -1.28 -60.51 0.74
C ALA A 27 -0.08 -59.60 0.41
N TYR A 28 0.66 -59.89 -0.67
CA TYR A 28 1.76 -59.04 -1.13
C TYR A 28 1.27 -57.72 -1.74
N LYS A 29 0.11 -57.73 -2.44
CA LYS A 29 -0.55 -56.52 -2.95
C LYS A 29 -1.16 -55.66 -1.83
N GLU A 30 -1.76 -56.29 -0.81
CA GLU A 30 -2.31 -55.60 0.36
C GLU A 30 -1.23 -54.92 1.20
N THR A 31 -0.09 -55.60 1.40
CA THR A 31 1.04 -55.03 2.15
C THR A 31 1.63 -53.83 1.40
N ARG A 32 1.77 -53.91 0.06
CA ARG A 32 2.24 -52.79 -0.78
C ARG A 32 1.24 -51.64 -0.84
N HIS A 33 -0.07 -51.92 -0.82
CA HIS A 33 -1.13 -50.90 -0.72
C HIS A 33 -1.16 -50.21 0.64
N ARG A 34 -0.99 -50.94 1.75
CA ARG A 34 -0.87 -50.36 3.10
C ARG A 34 0.39 -49.52 3.25
N GLN A 35 1.51 -49.97 2.68
CA GLN A 35 2.77 -49.24 2.71
C GLN A 35 2.74 -47.99 1.82
N SER A 36 2.06 -48.05 0.66
CA SER A 36 1.84 -46.86 -0.18
C SER A 36 0.84 -45.89 0.46
N GLN A 37 -0.23 -46.35 1.11
CA GLN A 37 -1.16 -45.50 1.87
C GLN A 37 -0.51 -44.88 3.10
N GLY A 38 0.37 -45.61 3.81
CA GLY A 38 1.19 -45.07 4.91
C GLY A 38 2.16 -43.98 4.44
N LEU A 39 2.82 -44.19 3.30
CA LEU A 39 3.72 -43.18 2.71
C LEU A 39 2.93 -41.97 2.18
N SER A 40 1.76 -42.19 1.57
CA SER A 40 0.88 -41.12 1.07
C SER A 40 0.30 -40.27 2.20
N SER A 41 -0.08 -40.89 3.32
CA SER A 41 -0.58 -40.20 4.51
C SER A 41 0.54 -39.46 5.24
N GLN A 42 1.76 -40.02 5.31
CA GLN A 42 2.94 -39.33 5.82
C GLN A 42 3.35 -38.14 4.94
N LEU A 43 3.34 -38.29 3.62
CA LEU A 43 3.57 -37.19 2.67
C LEU A 43 2.48 -36.13 2.77
N ALA A 44 1.21 -36.52 2.91
CA ALA A 44 0.10 -35.58 3.14
C ALA A 44 0.22 -34.86 4.49
N GLN A 45 0.67 -35.54 5.55
CA GLN A 45 0.97 -34.91 6.84
C GLN A 45 2.16 -33.95 6.76
N GLN A 46 3.24 -34.32 6.05
CA GLN A 46 4.39 -33.44 5.82
C GLN A 46 4.04 -32.22 4.97
N GLN A 47 3.17 -32.42 3.97
CA GLN A 47 2.69 -31.38 3.06
C GLN A 47 1.66 -30.45 3.71
N ASN A 48 0.95 -30.89 4.75
CA ASN A 48 0.08 -30.07 5.60
C ASN A 48 0.85 -29.40 6.76
N ALA A 49 1.92 -30.02 7.27
CA ALA A 49 2.77 -29.42 8.31
C ALA A 49 3.69 -28.32 7.77
N ALA A 50 4.16 -28.43 6.52
CA ALA A 50 4.99 -27.42 5.87
C ALA A 50 4.35 -26.02 5.80
N PRO A 51 3.08 -25.83 5.37
CA PRO A 51 2.43 -24.53 5.40
C PRO A 51 2.22 -24.03 6.82
N GLU A 52 1.89 -24.88 7.80
CA GLU A 52 1.71 -24.48 9.20
C GLU A 52 3.02 -23.98 9.84
N VAL A 53 4.15 -24.66 9.58
CA VAL A 53 5.49 -24.26 10.05
C VAL A 53 5.95 -22.96 9.36
N LEU A 54 5.63 -22.77 8.07
CA LEU A 54 5.92 -21.53 7.36
C LEU A 54 5.04 -20.37 7.87
N GLU A 55 3.76 -20.62 8.11
CA GLU A 55 2.81 -19.66 8.67
C GLU A 55 3.30 -19.15 10.03
N ASP A 56 3.76 -20.07 10.89
CA ASP A 56 4.34 -19.77 12.20
C ASP A 56 5.68 -19.02 12.09
N LYS A 57 6.56 -19.40 11.14
CA LYS A 57 7.79 -18.66 10.84
C LYS A 57 7.51 -17.20 10.46
N TYR A 58 6.53 -16.94 9.60
CA TYR A 58 6.17 -15.58 9.18
C TYR A 58 5.49 -14.78 10.29
N GLN A 59 4.67 -15.45 11.12
CA GLN A 59 4.06 -14.81 12.30
C GLN A 59 5.10 -14.36 13.33
N ARG A 60 6.26 -15.03 13.39
CA ARG A 60 7.38 -14.70 14.28
C ARG A 60 8.41 -13.74 13.67
N ASP A 61 8.28 -13.30 12.41
CA ASP A 61 9.21 -12.31 11.85
C ASP A 61 9.04 -10.96 12.55
N ILE A 62 10.08 -10.54 13.29
CA ILE A 62 10.13 -9.25 13.96
C ILE A 62 10.96 -8.30 13.07
N PRO A 63 10.38 -7.19 12.58
CA PRO A 63 11.12 -6.22 11.79
C PRO A 63 12.35 -5.69 12.55
N PRO A 64 13.51 -5.54 11.88
CA PRO A 64 14.77 -5.15 12.53
C PRO A 64 14.76 -3.73 13.10
N ASP A 65 13.81 -2.88 12.69
CA ASP A 65 13.61 -1.51 13.20
C ASP A 65 14.88 -0.62 13.13
N GLY A 66 15.72 -0.84 12.10
CA GLY A 66 16.95 -0.08 11.90
C GLY A 66 17.92 -0.71 10.89
N GLY A 67 19.21 -0.42 11.07
CA GLY A 67 20.29 -0.95 10.23
C GLY A 67 20.14 -0.59 8.75
N TYR A 68 20.19 -1.60 7.89
CA TYR A 68 20.03 -1.42 6.43
C TYR A 68 18.67 -0.83 6.04
N GLY A 69 17.66 -0.90 6.90
CA GLY A 69 16.38 -0.24 6.68
C GLY A 69 16.51 1.26 6.43
N TRP A 70 17.49 1.94 7.03
CA TRP A 70 17.74 3.37 6.78
C TRP A 70 18.38 3.63 5.42
N VAL A 71 19.19 2.69 4.91
CA VAL A 71 19.70 2.73 3.54
C VAL A 71 18.53 2.59 2.56
N CYS A 72 17.59 1.67 2.84
CA CYS A 72 16.37 1.55 2.06
C CYS A 72 15.55 2.84 2.08
N VAL A 73 15.37 3.49 3.25
CA VAL A 73 14.68 4.78 3.36
C VAL A 73 15.37 5.86 2.51
N ALA A 74 16.70 5.95 2.54
CA ALA A 74 17.44 6.91 1.73
C ALA A 74 17.34 6.62 0.21
N CYS A 75 17.35 5.34 -0.19
CA CYS A 75 17.17 4.97 -1.60
C CYS A 75 15.78 5.36 -2.11
N VAL A 76 14.72 5.03 -1.36
CA VAL A 76 13.34 5.37 -1.74
C VAL A 76 13.10 6.88 -1.66
N PHE A 77 13.76 7.59 -0.74
CA PHE A 77 13.74 9.06 -0.70
C PHE A 77 14.21 9.65 -2.03
N TRP A 78 15.37 9.21 -2.52
CA TRP A 78 15.92 9.71 -3.77
C TRP A 78 15.13 9.26 -4.99
N ILE A 79 14.61 8.02 -4.99
CA ILE A 79 13.66 7.56 -6.03
C ILE A 79 12.43 8.48 -6.08
N ASN A 80 11.83 8.82 -4.94
CA ASN A 80 10.69 9.74 -4.90
C ASN A 80 11.08 11.16 -5.33
N ALA A 81 12.28 11.63 -5.00
CA ALA A 81 12.77 12.95 -5.42
C ALA A 81 12.93 13.03 -6.94
N HIS A 82 13.49 12.01 -7.57
CA HIS A 82 13.74 11.97 -9.01
C HIS A 82 12.51 11.58 -9.83
N THR A 83 11.50 10.95 -9.24
CA THR A 83 10.23 10.64 -9.93
C THR A 83 9.19 11.75 -9.69
N TRP A 84 8.52 11.70 -8.55
CA TRP A 84 7.45 12.64 -8.17
C TRP A 84 7.94 14.09 -8.06
N GLY A 85 9.20 14.31 -7.65
CA GLY A 85 9.79 15.64 -7.62
C GLY A 85 10.01 16.22 -9.02
N ILE A 86 10.53 15.43 -9.97
CA ILE A 86 10.60 15.86 -11.38
C ILE A 86 9.19 16.12 -11.92
N ASN A 87 8.22 15.25 -11.63
CA ASN A 87 6.83 15.46 -12.04
C ASN A 87 6.26 16.80 -11.52
N SER A 88 6.58 17.16 -10.28
CA SER A 88 6.13 18.43 -9.67
C SER A 88 6.73 19.67 -10.35
N SER A 89 7.89 19.53 -11.01
CA SER A 89 8.48 20.60 -11.83
C SER A 89 7.78 20.80 -13.18
N TYR A 90 6.82 19.94 -13.56
CA TYR A 90 6.03 20.07 -14.79
C TYR A 90 5.35 21.45 -14.92
N GLY A 91 4.98 22.08 -13.80
CA GLY A 91 4.43 23.44 -13.81
C GLY A 91 5.35 24.48 -14.45
N VAL A 92 6.67 24.32 -14.32
CA VAL A 92 7.67 25.22 -14.94
C VAL A 92 7.75 24.95 -16.45
N PHE A 93 7.75 23.68 -16.85
CA PHE A 93 7.70 23.30 -18.27
C PHE A 93 6.42 23.79 -18.94
N LEU A 94 5.27 23.63 -18.28
CA LEU A 94 3.97 24.13 -18.73
C LEU A 94 3.99 25.64 -18.95
N SER A 95 4.53 26.41 -18.00
CA SER A 95 4.65 27.87 -18.14
C SER A 95 5.53 28.26 -19.33
N TYR A 96 6.63 27.52 -19.56
CA TYR A 96 7.47 27.74 -20.73
C TYR A 96 6.76 27.40 -22.05
N TYR A 97 6.04 26.27 -22.12
CA TYR A 97 5.27 25.87 -23.30
C TYR A 97 4.24 26.92 -23.70
N LEU A 98 3.54 27.49 -22.73
CA LEU A 98 2.51 28.50 -22.95
C LEU A 98 3.08 29.87 -23.34
N SER A 99 4.19 30.27 -22.73
CA SER A 99 4.79 31.60 -22.99
C SER A 99 5.50 31.71 -24.33
N HIS A 100 6.01 30.59 -24.86
CA HIS A 100 6.81 30.57 -26.09
C HIS A 100 6.07 29.88 -27.27
N ASP A 101 4.80 29.54 -27.11
CA ASP A 101 3.98 28.80 -28.10
C ASP A 101 4.73 27.65 -28.76
N VAL A 102 5.39 26.83 -27.92
CA VAL A 102 6.37 25.81 -28.37
C VAL A 102 5.74 24.81 -29.34
N PHE A 103 4.45 24.50 -29.16
CA PHE A 103 3.68 23.70 -30.10
C PHE A 103 2.40 24.45 -30.52
N PRO A 104 2.38 25.03 -31.74
CA PRO A 104 1.26 25.83 -32.21
C PRO A 104 -0.08 25.09 -32.11
N ASN A 105 -1.16 25.82 -31.82
CA ASN A 105 -2.53 25.29 -31.68
C ASN A 105 -2.71 24.27 -30.52
N THR A 106 -1.93 24.38 -29.45
CA THR A 106 -2.10 23.55 -28.25
C THR A 106 -2.74 24.36 -27.13
N SER A 107 -3.90 23.93 -26.64
CA SER A 107 -4.56 24.59 -25.52
C SER A 107 -3.82 24.34 -24.20
N ALA A 108 -3.92 25.28 -23.26
CA ALA A 108 -3.40 25.10 -21.90
C ALA A 108 -3.97 23.85 -21.21
N LEU A 109 -5.21 23.47 -21.54
CA LEU A 109 -5.84 22.26 -21.05
C LEU A 109 -5.13 20.99 -21.54
N SER A 110 -4.72 20.94 -22.81
CA SER A 110 -4.01 19.78 -23.37
C SER A 110 -2.64 19.56 -22.72
N TYR A 111 -1.92 20.63 -22.39
CA TYR A 111 -0.67 20.52 -21.65
C TYR A 111 -0.91 20.12 -20.19
N ALA A 112 -1.84 20.76 -19.49
CA ALA A 112 -2.19 20.39 -18.11
C ALA A 112 -2.57 18.90 -17.99
N PHE A 113 -3.37 18.41 -18.94
CA PHE A 113 -3.75 17.01 -19.03
C PHE A 113 -2.56 16.05 -19.21
N THR A 114 -1.47 16.49 -19.84
CA THR A 114 -0.25 15.67 -19.98
C THR A 114 0.43 15.43 -18.63
N GLY A 115 0.51 16.46 -17.77
CA GLY A 115 1.05 16.34 -16.42
C GLY A 115 0.20 15.40 -15.55
N GLY A 116 -1.13 15.55 -15.59
CA GLY A 116 -2.07 14.67 -14.88
C GLY A 116 -2.05 13.23 -15.39
N LEU A 117 -1.92 13.03 -16.71
CA LEU A 117 -1.84 11.71 -17.34
C LEU A 117 -0.67 10.88 -16.80
N SER A 118 0.47 11.51 -16.52
CA SER A 118 1.63 10.82 -15.97
C SER A 118 1.35 10.17 -14.61
N ILE A 119 0.60 10.85 -13.75
CA ILE A 119 0.19 10.36 -12.43
C ILE A 119 -0.77 9.17 -12.60
N SER A 120 -1.77 9.32 -13.48
CA SER A 120 -2.74 8.26 -13.76
C SER A 120 -2.07 7.02 -14.34
N CYS A 121 -1.13 7.19 -15.28
CA CYS A 121 -0.33 6.09 -15.84
C CYS A 121 0.55 5.42 -14.78
N ALA A 122 1.15 6.19 -13.86
CA ALA A 122 1.95 5.62 -12.77
C ALA A 122 1.15 4.72 -11.84
N LEU A 123 -0.09 5.12 -11.52
CA LEU A 123 -0.99 4.32 -10.69
C LEU A 123 -1.57 3.12 -11.45
N LEU A 124 -1.84 3.25 -12.75
CA LEU A 124 -2.40 2.19 -13.59
C LEU A 124 -1.45 0.99 -13.75
N VAL A 125 -0.14 1.23 -13.70
CA VAL A 125 0.89 0.18 -13.80
C VAL A 125 0.99 -0.68 -12.53
N ALA A 126 0.37 -0.28 -11.42
CA ALA A 126 0.50 -0.96 -10.14
C ALA A 126 0.19 -2.47 -10.13
N PRO A 127 -0.86 -2.98 -10.79
CA PRO A 127 -1.15 -4.41 -10.82
C PRO A 127 -0.09 -5.19 -11.59
N LEU A 128 0.37 -4.63 -12.71
CA LEU A 128 1.43 -5.21 -13.52
C LEU A 128 2.74 -5.27 -12.73
N ALA A 129 3.15 -4.16 -12.12
CA ALA A 129 4.34 -4.13 -11.28
C ALA A 129 4.24 -5.12 -10.10
N THR A 130 3.09 -5.18 -9.43
CA THR A 130 2.84 -6.11 -8.31
C THR A 130 2.93 -7.57 -8.75
N TYR A 131 2.45 -7.89 -9.96
CA TYR A 131 2.57 -9.23 -10.55
C TYR A 131 4.02 -9.59 -10.92
N LEU A 132 4.81 -8.63 -11.41
CA LEU A 132 6.18 -8.88 -11.86
C LEU A 132 7.17 -9.08 -10.70
N ILE A 133 6.94 -8.45 -9.54
CA ILE A 133 7.81 -8.56 -8.35
C ILE A 133 8.08 -10.01 -7.92
N PRO A 134 7.07 -10.89 -7.71
CA PRO A 134 7.32 -12.27 -7.30
C PRO A 134 7.97 -13.13 -8.40
N VAL A 135 7.75 -12.79 -9.67
CA VAL A 135 8.24 -13.58 -10.82
C VAL A 135 9.69 -13.24 -11.15
N TYR A 136 10.02 -11.95 -11.24
CA TYR A 136 11.30 -11.47 -11.73
C TYR A 136 12.16 -10.78 -10.67
N GLY A 137 11.61 -10.58 -9.46
CA GLY A 137 12.27 -9.89 -8.36
C GLY A 137 12.10 -8.37 -8.42
N THR A 138 12.18 -7.75 -7.24
CA THR A 138 11.97 -6.31 -7.08
C THR A 138 12.97 -5.45 -7.85
N ARG A 139 14.24 -5.87 -7.92
CA ARG A 139 15.29 -5.12 -8.63
C ARG A 139 15.03 -4.96 -10.12
N LEU A 140 14.54 -6.02 -10.79
CA LEU A 140 14.24 -5.93 -12.22
C LEU A 140 13.12 -4.93 -12.48
N VAL A 141 12.05 -4.99 -11.68
CA VAL A 141 10.91 -4.07 -11.78
C VAL A 141 11.35 -2.61 -11.62
N LEU A 142 12.22 -2.32 -10.63
CA LEU A 142 12.76 -0.97 -10.44
C LEU A 142 13.63 -0.53 -11.63
N ASN A 143 14.53 -1.39 -12.11
CA ASN A 143 15.39 -1.08 -13.26
C ASN A 143 14.59 -0.86 -14.55
N THR A 144 13.48 -1.59 -14.76
CA THR A 144 12.53 -1.33 -15.84
C THR A 144 11.90 0.07 -15.71
N GLY A 145 11.57 0.48 -14.48
CA GLY A 145 11.10 1.83 -14.21
C GLY A 145 12.14 2.90 -14.55
N VAL A 146 13.40 2.72 -14.15
CA VAL A 146 14.51 3.62 -14.51
C VAL A 146 14.67 3.74 -16.03
N PHE A 147 14.56 2.63 -16.74
CA PHE A 147 14.65 2.61 -18.19
C PHE A 147 13.56 3.46 -18.85
N PHE A 148 12.28 3.25 -18.48
CA PHE A 148 11.17 4.04 -19.05
C PHE A 148 11.25 5.51 -18.66
N GLU A 149 11.58 5.82 -17.41
CA GLU A 149 11.79 7.21 -16.95
C GLU A 149 12.90 7.90 -17.74
N THR A 150 14.04 7.26 -17.92
CA THR A 150 15.17 7.83 -18.68
C THR A 150 14.81 8.00 -20.16
N LEU A 151 14.21 6.96 -20.76
CA LEU A 151 13.76 7.00 -22.15
C LEU A 151 12.76 8.14 -22.38
N SER A 152 11.86 8.37 -21.43
CA SER A 152 10.89 9.45 -21.50
C SER A 152 11.53 10.83 -21.49
N LEU A 153 12.43 11.11 -20.54
CA LEU A 153 13.08 12.41 -20.40
C LEU A 153 14.02 12.69 -21.59
N ILE A 154 14.84 11.72 -21.99
CA ILE A 154 15.69 11.86 -23.17
C ILE A 154 14.84 12.00 -24.44
N GLY A 155 13.76 11.22 -24.57
CA GLY A 155 12.83 11.31 -25.69
C GLY A 155 12.13 12.68 -25.79
N SER A 156 11.74 13.26 -24.65
CA SER A 156 11.18 14.62 -24.60
C SER A 156 12.15 15.69 -25.12
N SER A 157 13.46 15.47 -25.03
CA SER A 157 14.46 16.41 -25.56
C SER A 157 14.43 16.56 -27.09
N PHE A 158 13.83 15.60 -27.79
CA PHE A 158 13.69 15.57 -29.25
C PHE A 158 12.25 15.86 -29.72
N ALA A 159 11.39 16.32 -28.81
CA ALA A 159 9.99 16.56 -29.12
C ALA A 159 9.81 17.79 -30.03
N THR A 160 9.31 17.55 -31.25
CA THR A 160 8.96 18.59 -32.23
C THR A 160 7.46 18.77 -32.41
N GLN A 161 6.65 17.81 -31.93
CA GLN A 161 5.21 17.82 -32.07
C GLN A 161 4.52 17.54 -30.73
N ARG A 162 3.29 18.05 -30.54
CA ARG A 162 2.52 17.94 -29.29
C ARG A 162 2.35 16.50 -28.77
N TRP A 163 2.11 15.54 -29.67
CA TRP A 163 1.95 14.13 -29.31
C TRP A 163 3.25 13.48 -28.80
N HIS A 164 4.43 14.00 -29.15
CA HIS A 164 5.70 13.52 -28.60
C HIS A 164 5.78 13.78 -27.09
N ILE A 165 5.35 14.96 -26.64
CA ILE A 165 5.34 15.31 -25.20
C ILE A 165 4.27 14.50 -24.47
N PHE A 166 3.09 14.32 -25.08
CA PHE A 166 2.04 13.49 -24.51
C PHE A 166 2.50 12.03 -24.29
N LEU A 167 3.15 11.43 -25.29
CA LEU A 167 3.63 10.06 -25.21
C LEU A 167 4.84 9.91 -24.28
N SER A 168 5.79 10.85 -24.34
CA SER A 168 6.99 10.81 -23.50
C SER A 168 6.68 11.17 -22.05
N GLN A 169 6.19 12.38 -21.77
CA GLN A 169 5.99 12.87 -20.39
C GLN A 169 4.70 12.39 -19.74
N GLY A 170 3.66 12.12 -20.53
CA GLY A 170 2.43 11.52 -20.00
C GLY A 170 2.63 10.02 -19.79
N VAL A 171 2.68 9.26 -20.88
CA VAL A 171 2.60 7.79 -20.80
C VAL A 171 3.92 7.16 -20.34
N CYS A 172 5.02 7.42 -21.04
CA CYS A 172 6.30 6.73 -20.82
C CYS A 172 6.91 7.10 -19.44
N PHE A 173 6.94 8.38 -19.11
CA PHE A 173 7.39 8.86 -17.80
C PHE A 173 6.47 8.35 -16.69
N GLY A 174 5.14 8.34 -16.91
CA GLY A 174 4.17 7.76 -15.99
C GLY A 174 4.45 6.29 -15.70
N TRP A 175 4.74 5.47 -16.71
CA TRP A 175 5.12 4.06 -16.51
C TRP A 175 6.43 3.91 -15.73
N GLY A 176 7.45 4.69 -16.07
CA GLY A 176 8.72 4.70 -15.35
C GLY A 176 8.55 5.02 -13.86
N MET A 177 7.83 6.11 -13.59
CA MET A 177 7.45 6.54 -12.24
C MET A 177 6.62 5.47 -11.51
N GLY A 178 5.67 4.83 -12.19
CA GLY A 178 4.82 3.77 -11.63
C GLY A 178 5.59 2.53 -11.20
N PHE A 179 6.46 1.99 -12.05
CA PHE A 179 7.30 0.84 -11.73
C PHE A 179 8.24 1.13 -10.55
N LEU A 180 8.87 2.31 -10.54
CA LEU A 180 9.74 2.75 -9.44
C LEU A 180 8.97 2.90 -8.12
N PHE A 181 7.82 3.57 -8.15
CA PHE A 181 6.99 3.79 -6.97
C PHE A 181 6.44 2.48 -6.41
N VAL A 182 5.78 1.66 -7.24
CA VAL A 182 5.12 0.43 -6.80
C VAL A 182 6.14 -0.60 -6.34
N GLY A 183 7.30 -0.69 -7.01
CA GLY A 183 8.38 -1.57 -6.62
C GLY A 183 9.04 -1.21 -5.28
N SER A 184 8.96 0.05 -4.85
CA SER A 184 9.67 0.55 -3.66
C SER A 184 8.78 0.80 -2.45
N VAL A 185 7.53 1.21 -2.65
CA VAL A 185 6.61 1.66 -1.58
C VAL A 185 6.33 0.58 -0.51
N GLY A 186 6.34 -0.69 -0.90
CA GLY A 186 6.06 -1.82 -0.01
C GLY A 186 7.26 -2.26 0.85
N ILE A 187 8.48 -1.78 0.57
CA ILE A 187 9.71 -2.30 1.18
C ILE A 187 9.91 -1.75 2.59
N ILE A 188 9.79 -0.43 2.78
CA ILE A 188 10.07 0.24 4.06
C ILE A 188 9.25 -0.33 5.24
N PRO A 189 7.94 -0.61 5.10
CA PRO A 189 7.15 -1.23 6.17
C PRO A 189 7.66 -2.58 6.65
N GLN A 190 8.42 -3.31 5.81
CA GLN A 190 8.99 -4.61 6.15
C GLN A 190 10.23 -4.47 7.06
N TRP A 191 10.89 -3.31 7.04
CA TRP A 191 12.08 -3.04 7.86
C TRP A 191 11.73 -2.43 9.22
N PHE A 192 10.59 -1.75 9.33
CA PHE A 192 10.21 -1.00 10.54
C PHE A 192 8.85 -1.42 11.09
N SER A 193 8.80 -1.63 12.40
CA SER A 193 7.57 -1.81 13.18
C SER A 193 7.28 -0.57 14.01
N ARG A 194 8.20 -0.14 14.89
CA ARG A 194 8.01 0.98 15.81
C ARG A 194 8.14 2.35 15.15
N ARG A 195 8.98 2.47 14.12
CA ARG A 195 9.28 3.74 13.41
C ARG A 195 8.76 3.75 11.97
N ARG A 196 7.70 2.97 11.71
CA ARG A 196 7.18 2.73 10.36
C ARG A 196 6.67 4.00 9.70
N SER A 197 5.86 4.79 10.40
CA SER A 197 5.31 6.03 9.85
C SER A 197 6.38 7.10 9.69
N LEU A 198 7.37 7.18 10.59
CA LEU A 198 8.50 8.10 10.43
C LEU A 198 9.35 7.73 9.20
N ALA A 199 9.70 6.46 9.04
CA ALA A 199 10.45 5.99 7.87
C ALA A 199 9.65 6.22 6.57
N MET A 200 8.32 6.03 6.62
CA MET A 200 7.42 6.35 5.51
C MET A 200 7.34 7.85 5.22
N GLY A 201 7.28 8.69 6.24
CA GLY A 201 7.28 10.14 6.13
C GLY A 201 8.59 10.70 5.57
N ILE A 202 9.73 10.15 5.99
CA ILE A 202 11.05 10.54 5.47
C ILE A 202 11.14 10.24 3.98
N ASN A 203 10.93 9.00 3.52
CA ASN A 203 11.06 8.74 2.07
C ASN A 203 10.02 9.52 1.24
N ALA A 204 8.81 9.72 1.76
CA ALA A 204 7.79 10.52 1.08
C ALA A 204 8.18 12.01 1.01
N ALA A 205 8.97 12.53 1.96
CA ALA A 205 9.51 13.90 1.89
C ALA A 205 10.35 14.15 0.64
N GLY A 206 10.96 13.08 0.09
CA GLY A 206 11.75 13.13 -1.14
C GLY A 206 11.01 13.79 -2.30
N SER A 207 9.72 13.52 -2.48
CA SER A 207 8.95 14.14 -3.57
C SER A 207 8.81 15.66 -3.43
N GLY A 208 8.61 16.16 -2.19
CA GLY A 208 8.48 17.60 -1.93
C GLY A 208 9.81 18.33 -2.08
N LEU A 209 10.88 17.77 -1.50
CA LEU A 209 12.22 18.35 -1.63
C LEU A 209 12.72 18.29 -3.08
N GLY A 210 12.52 17.16 -3.77
CA GLY A 210 12.83 17.02 -5.18
C GLY A 210 12.05 18.02 -6.03
N GLY A 211 10.74 18.20 -5.77
CA GLY A 211 9.91 19.19 -6.45
C GLY A 211 10.46 20.61 -6.31
N LEU A 212 10.91 20.99 -5.12
CA LEU A 212 11.56 22.29 -4.89
C LEU A 212 12.88 22.41 -5.68
N ILE A 213 13.77 21.42 -5.56
CA ILE A 213 15.08 21.41 -6.24
C ILE A 213 14.89 21.51 -7.75
N TYR A 214 14.04 20.65 -8.34
CA TYR A 214 13.85 20.60 -9.78
C TYR A 214 13.08 21.80 -10.33
N SER A 215 12.10 22.34 -9.60
CA SER A 215 11.40 23.56 -10.05
C SER A 215 12.37 24.74 -10.19
N LEU A 216 13.28 24.92 -9.22
CA LEU A 216 14.31 25.96 -9.29
C LEU A 216 15.37 25.66 -10.34
N ALA A 217 15.85 24.41 -10.40
CA ALA A 217 16.85 23.99 -11.37
C ALA A 217 16.34 24.17 -12.80
N VAL A 218 15.15 23.67 -13.13
CA VAL A 218 14.53 23.80 -14.46
C VAL A 218 14.28 25.27 -14.81
N GLY A 219 13.78 26.07 -13.87
CA GLY A 219 13.57 27.51 -14.06
C GLY A 219 14.87 28.25 -14.41
N SER A 220 16.03 27.76 -13.95
CA SER A 220 17.34 28.31 -14.31
C SER A 220 17.96 27.68 -15.57
N MET A 221 17.70 26.40 -15.82
CA MET A 221 18.26 25.65 -16.96
C MET A 221 17.63 26.06 -18.28
N ILE A 222 16.30 26.19 -18.33
CA ILE A 222 15.58 26.47 -19.57
C ILE A 222 16.06 27.78 -20.22
N PRO A 223 16.16 28.93 -19.51
CA PRO A 223 16.60 30.18 -20.13
C PRO A 223 18.08 30.17 -20.58
N ARG A 224 18.94 29.36 -19.94
CA ARG A 224 20.39 29.35 -20.18
C ARG A 224 20.84 28.31 -21.21
N LEU A 225 20.23 27.13 -21.18
CA LEU A 225 20.66 25.95 -21.93
C LEU A 225 19.60 25.49 -22.95
N GLY A 226 18.38 26.04 -22.86
CA GLY A 226 17.25 25.63 -23.66
C GLY A 226 16.53 24.38 -23.13
N LEU A 227 15.33 24.15 -23.66
CA LEU A 227 14.43 23.08 -23.24
C LEU A 227 15.01 21.68 -23.45
N GLY A 228 15.65 21.42 -24.60
CA GLY A 228 16.20 20.11 -24.92
C GLY A 228 17.32 19.67 -23.96
N TRP A 229 18.23 20.58 -23.60
CA TRP A 229 19.29 20.28 -22.63
C TRP A 229 18.76 20.12 -21.21
N ALA A 230 17.74 20.88 -20.81
CA ALA A 230 17.08 20.69 -19.51
C ALA A 230 16.58 19.24 -19.36
N PHE A 231 15.90 18.69 -20.38
CA PHE A 231 15.45 17.30 -20.36
C PHE A 231 16.58 16.28 -20.31
N ARG A 232 17.66 16.51 -21.06
CA ARG A 232 18.82 15.60 -21.07
C ARG A 232 19.50 15.55 -19.71
N ILE A 233 19.72 16.70 -19.08
CA ILE A 233 20.33 16.80 -17.75
C ILE A 233 19.46 16.07 -16.72
N LEU A 234 18.14 16.31 -16.73
CA LEU A 234 17.21 15.62 -15.83
C LEU A 234 17.24 14.10 -16.05
N GLY A 235 17.17 13.66 -17.31
CA GLY A 235 17.20 12.24 -17.66
C GLY A 235 18.48 11.52 -17.21
N ILE A 236 19.65 12.16 -17.41
CA ILE A 236 20.94 11.59 -17.00
C ILE A 236 21.03 11.51 -15.46
N ILE A 237 20.67 12.57 -14.75
CA ILE A 237 20.73 12.61 -13.29
C ILE A 237 19.76 11.58 -12.68
N ALA A 238 18.50 11.57 -13.15
CA ALA A 238 17.50 10.59 -12.72
C ALA A 238 17.95 9.16 -12.97
N CYS A 239 18.50 8.87 -14.16
CA CYS A 239 19.02 7.56 -14.50
C CYS A 239 20.10 7.10 -13.51
N VAL A 240 21.15 7.91 -13.30
CA VAL A 240 22.28 7.53 -12.44
C VAL A 240 21.83 7.31 -10.99
N VAL A 241 21.03 8.23 -10.45
CA VAL A 241 20.60 8.15 -9.05
C VAL A 241 19.60 7.02 -8.84
N ASN A 242 18.58 6.90 -9.70
CA ASN A 242 17.55 5.88 -9.54
C ASN A 242 18.11 4.48 -9.84
N LEU A 243 19.02 4.32 -10.80
CA LEU A 243 19.71 3.05 -11.02
C LEU A 243 20.54 2.64 -9.80
N THR A 244 21.27 3.57 -9.20
CA THR A 244 22.05 3.31 -7.99
C THR A 244 21.13 2.91 -6.83
N CYS A 245 20.06 3.67 -6.59
CA CYS A 245 19.10 3.40 -5.52
C CYS A 245 18.36 2.06 -5.75
N ALA A 246 17.94 1.76 -6.97
CA ALA A 246 17.26 0.51 -7.32
C ALA A 246 18.10 -0.73 -7.03
N ASN A 247 19.41 -0.66 -7.26
CA ASN A 247 20.34 -1.78 -7.03
C ASN A 247 20.81 -1.89 -5.57
N LEU A 248 20.84 -0.78 -4.83
CA LEU A 248 21.10 -0.79 -3.39
C LEU A 248 19.89 -1.24 -2.55
N LEU A 249 18.67 -1.09 -3.07
CA LEU A 249 17.47 -1.45 -2.35
C LEU A 249 17.38 -2.96 -2.08
N ARG A 250 16.94 -3.32 -0.87
CA ARG A 250 16.74 -4.71 -0.44
C ARG A 250 15.34 -4.91 0.10
N ASP A 251 14.57 -5.76 -0.55
CA ASP A 251 13.29 -6.23 -0.06
C ASP A 251 13.47 -7.38 0.96
N ARG A 252 12.46 -7.56 1.82
CA ARG A 252 12.34 -8.68 2.76
C ARG A 252 11.09 -9.51 2.42
N ASN A 253 10.71 -9.56 1.14
CA ASN A 253 9.47 -10.21 0.70
C ASN A 253 9.41 -11.70 1.12
N LYS A 254 10.56 -12.38 1.07
CA LYS A 254 10.69 -13.79 1.49
C LYS A 254 10.62 -13.96 3.01
N ASP A 255 11.11 -13.00 3.80
CA ASP A 255 11.09 -13.08 5.27
C ASP A 255 9.69 -12.82 5.82
N VAL A 256 8.93 -11.94 5.16
CA VAL A 256 7.56 -11.55 5.55
C VAL A 256 6.50 -12.51 4.98
N GLY A 257 6.87 -13.34 4.00
CA GLY A 257 5.93 -14.22 3.29
C GLY A 257 4.95 -13.46 2.39
N SER A 258 5.36 -12.32 1.85
CA SER A 258 4.50 -11.34 1.19
C SER A 258 3.69 -11.93 0.01
N HIS A 259 2.37 -11.77 0.07
CA HIS A 259 1.44 -12.15 -0.96
C HIS A 259 1.34 -11.06 -2.03
N HIS A 260 1.87 -11.36 -3.21
CA HIS A 260 1.87 -10.48 -4.37
C HIS A 260 0.82 -10.93 -5.39
N LYS A 261 -0.46 -10.82 -5.02
CA LYS A 261 -1.57 -11.00 -5.97
C LYS A 261 -1.95 -9.62 -6.50
N ALA A 262 -1.81 -9.42 -7.80
CA ALA A 262 -2.13 -8.14 -8.45
C ALA A 262 -3.57 -7.69 -8.17
N PHE A 263 -4.51 -8.63 -8.06
CA PHE A 263 -5.89 -8.37 -7.70
C PHE A 263 -6.42 -9.48 -6.78
N ASP A 264 -6.56 -9.18 -5.49
CA ASP A 264 -7.23 -10.05 -4.53
C ASP A 264 -8.64 -9.54 -4.23
N SER A 265 -9.62 -10.08 -4.96
CA SER A 265 -11.03 -9.68 -4.83
C SER A 265 -11.63 -10.01 -3.45
N ALA A 266 -10.99 -10.89 -2.66
CA ALA A 266 -11.43 -11.16 -1.29
C ALA A 266 -11.26 -9.94 -0.38
N LEU A 267 -10.26 -9.08 -0.66
CA LEU A 267 -10.04 -7.84 0.09
C LEU A 267 -11.19 -6.85 -0.10
N LEU A 268 -11.78 -6.79 -1.29
CA LEU A 268 -12.92 -5.91 -1.59
C LEU A 268 -14.21 -6.31 -0.85
N LYS A 269 -14.28 -7.51 -0.30
CA LYS A 269 -15.40 -7.95 0.55
C LYS A 269 -15.25 -7.45 1.99
N ARG A 270 -14.08 -6.93 2.39
CA ARG A 270 -13.82 -6.47 3.75
C ARG A 270 -14.27 -5.01 3.92
N PRO A 271 -15.28 -4.72 4.75
CA PRO A 271 -15.81 -3.36 4.92
C PRO A 271 -14.76 -2.36 5.44
N GLU A 272 -13.83 -2.78 6.30
CA GLU A 272 -12.72 -1.95 6.76
C GLU A 272 -11.78 -1.51 5.62
N PHE A 273 -11.58 -2.37 4.62
CA PHE A 273 -10.75 -2.07 3.46
C PHE A 273 -11.49 -1.13 2.50
N LEU A 274 -12.80 -1.32 2.30
CA LEU A 274 -13.62 -0.40 1.50
C LEU A 274 -13.65 1.01 2.10
N LEU A 275 -13.75 1.15 3.42
CA LEU A 275 -13.67 2.46 4.08
C LEU A 275 -12.27 3.08 3.96
N PHE A 276 -11.21 2.28 4.03
CA PHE A 276 -9.85 2.74 3.75
C PHE A 276 -9.70 3.24 2.31
N LEU A 277 -10.27 2.53 1.33
CA LEU A 277 -10.31 2.97 -0.06
C LEU A 277 -11.10 4.28 -0.20
N GLY A 278 -12.23 4.41 0.51
CA GLY A 278 -13.01 5.65 0.58
C GLY A 278 -12.18 6.83 1.09
N TRP A 279 -11.40 6.64 2.17
CA TRP A 279 -10.46 7.66 2.64
C TRP A 279 -9.47 8.09 1.55
N GLY A 280 -8.95 7.14 0.77
CA GLY A 280 -8.07 7.43 -0.36
C GLY A 280 -8.74 8.21 -1.48
N VAL A 281 -9.94 7.80 -1.90
CA VAL A 281 -10.70 8.48 -2.96
C VAL A 281 -10.99 9.93 -2.59
N PHE A 282 -11.56 10.15 -1.40
CA PHE A 282 -11.88 11.50 -0.92
C PHE A 282 -10.62 12.35 -0.69
N SER A 283 -9.55 11.77 -0.13
CA SER A 283 -8.28 12.48 0.05
C SER A 283 -7.67 12.89 -1.29
N MET A 284 -7.69 12.03 -2.32
CA MET A 284 -7.14 12.35 -3.64
C MET A 284 -7.95 13.40 -4.38
N LEU A 285 -9.29 13.35 -4.29
CA LEU A 285 -10.15 14.38 -4.87
C LEU A 285 -9.83 15.77 -4.29
N GLY A 286 -9.61 15.88 -2.98
CA GLY A 286 -9.20 17.14 -2.35
C GLY A 286 -7.75 17.52 -2.66
N TYR A 287 -6.81 16.57 -2.55
CA TYR A 287 -5.38 16.80 -2.72
C TYR A 287 -5.03 17.35 -4.10
N VAL A 288 -5.55 16.72 -5.16
CA VAL A 288 -5.31 17.12 -6.54
C VAL A 288 -5.95 18.50 -6.82
N ALA A 289 -7.17 18.73 -6.33
CA ALA A 289 -7.83 20.03 -6.46
C ALA A 289 -6.99 21.16 -5.84
N ILE A 290 -6.42 20.96 -4.65
CA ILE A 290 -5.51 21.93 -4.01
C ILE A 290 -4.27 22.16 -4.88
N LEU A 291 -3.58 21.09 -5.24
CA LEU A 291 -2.29 21.17 -5.93
C LEU A 291 -2.34 22.05 -7.18
N PHE A 292 -3.37 21.87 -8.01
CA PHE A 292 -3.51 22.59 -9.28
C PHE A 292 -4.25 23.93 -9.13
N SER A 293 -5.11 24.09 -8.11
CA SER A 293 -5.90 25.32 -7.95
C SER A 293 -5.17 26.42 -7.19
N VAL A 294 -4.27 26.11 -6.25
CA VAL A 294 -3.66 27.13 -5.37
C VAL A 294 -2.82 28.15 -6.14
N ALA A 295 -2.02 27.71 -7.11
CA ALA A 295 -1.21 28.62 -7.93
C ALA A 295 -2.08 29.53 -8.82
N ASN A 296 -3.15 28.98 -9.41
CA ASN A 296 -4.09 29.74 -10.22
C ASN A 296 -4.99 30.66 -9.38
N PHE A 297 -5.30 30.25 -8.15
CA PHE A 297 -6.02 31.07 -7.19
C PHE A 297 -5.21 32.33 -6.82
N ALA A 298 -3.90 32.21 -6.64
CA ALA A 298 -3.03 33.36 -6.38
C ALA A 298 -3.21 34.46 -7.44
N LEU A 299 -3.28 34.09 -8.72
CA LEU A 299 -3.55 35.01 -9.82
C LEU A 299 -4.92 35.68 -9.70
N SER A 300 -5.96 34.91 -9.33
CA SER A 300 -7.33 35.44 -9.17
C SER A 300 -7.48 36.47 -8.05
N VAL A 301 -6.55 36.47 -7.09
CA VAL A 301 -6.48 37.44 -5.98
C VAL A 301 -5.63 38.67 -6.35
N GLY A 302 -5.12 38.74 -7.58
CA GLY A 302 -4.33 39.86 -8.08
C GLY A 302 -2.81 39.71 -7.89
N LEU A 303 -2.32 38.50 -7.56
CA LEU A 303 -0.89 38.23 -7.50
C LEU A 303 -0.32 37.97 -8.90
N SER A 304 0.96 38.25 -9.08
CA SER A 304 1.67 38.00 -10.34
C SER A 304 1.93 36.50 -10.56
N SER A 305 2.20 36.11 -11.81
CA SER A 305 2.60 34.73 -12.15
C SER A 305 3.83 34.27 -11.37
N HIS A 306 4.80 35.16 -11.15
CA HIS A 306 5.96 34.84 -10.32
C HIS A 306 5.58 34.54 -8.87
N GLN A 307 4.69 35.36 -8.27
CA GLN A 307 4.18 35.11 -6.92
C GLN A 307 3.40 33.80 -6.83
N GLY A 308 2.58 33.45 -7.84
CA GLY A 308 1.90 32.17 -7.92
C GLY A 308 2.85 30.97 -7.95
N SER A 309 3.97 31.08 -8.68
CA SER A 309 5.03 30.06 -8.66
C SER A 309 5.69 29.92 -7.28
N VAL A 310 5.94 31.04 -6.59
CA VAL A 310 6.46 31.03 -5.21
C VAL A 310 5.50 30.32 -4.26
N VAL A 311 4.19 30.57 -4.37
CA VAL A 311 3.17 29.88 -3.57
C VAL A 311 3.21 28.35 -3.79
N SER A 312 3.33 27.91 -5.04
CA SER A 312 3.49 26.48 -5.36
C SER A 312 4.79 25.88 -4.79
N ALA A 313 5.89 26.62 -4.84
CA ALA A 313 7.16 26.20 -4.24
C ALA A 313 7.05 26.06 -2.70
N LEU A 314 6.36 27.00 -2.04
CA LEU A 314 6.09 26.95 -0.60
C LEU A 314 5.18 25.77 -0.21
N LEU A 315 4.21 25.43 -1.05
CA LEU A 315 3.38 24.25 -0.86
C LEU A 315 4.24 22.97 -0.90
N ASN A 316 5.13 22.84 -1.89
CA ASN A 316 6.05 21.70 -2.00
C ASN A 316 7.05 21.64 -0.83
N LEU A 317 7.55 22.81 -0.38
CA LEU A 317 8.37 22.91 0.82
C LEU A 317 7.63 22.39 2.07
N GLY A 318 6.37 22.80 2.24
CA GLY A 318 5.50 22.29 3.29
C GLY A 318 5.34 20.76 3.24
N GLN A 319 5.19 20.19 2.05
CA GLN A 319 5.14 18.73 1.90
C GLN A 319 6.46 18.04 2.28
N GLY A 320 7.59 18.59 1.83
CA GLY A 320 8.91 18.03 2.14
C GLY A 320 9.18 18.04 3.64
N LEU A 321 8.93 19.16 4.31
CA LEU A 321 9.17 19.28 5.75
C LEU A 321 8.10 18.59 6.59
N GLY A 322 6.84 18.62 6.17
CA GLY A 322 5.72 18.12 6.95
C GLY A 322 5.63 16.60 7.04
N ARG A 323 5.91 15.87 5.96
CA ARG A 323 5.74 14.41 5.91
C ARG A 323 6.54 13.67 7.00
N PRO A 324 7.81 13.99 7.31
CA PRO A 324 8.54 13.39 8.43
C PRO A 324 7.92 13.71 9.80
N PHE A 325 7.45 14.94 10.02
CA PHE A 325 6.78 15.33 11.27
C PHE A 325 5.48 14.54 11.45
N VAL A 326 4.66 14.47 10.41
CA VAL A 326 3.42 13.67 10.40
C VAL A 326 3.73 12.20 10.72
N GLY A 327 4.76 11.64 10.09
CA GLY A 327 5.22 10.28 10.37
C GLY A 327 5.64 10.06 11.83
N MET A 328 6.41 10.99 12.40
CA MET A 328 6.85 10.93 13.80
C MET A 328 5.68 10.96 14.79
N PHE A 329 4.70 11.84 14.59
CA PHE A 329 3.53 11.91 15.46
C PHE A 329 2.61 10.71 15.28
N SER A 330 2.46 10.22 14.04
CA SER A 330 1.72 9.00 13.70
C SER A 330 2.24 7.79 14.47
N ASP A 331 3.56 7.61 14.54
CA ASP A 331 4.18 6.54 15.33
C ASP A 331 4.12 6.74 16.85
N LYS A 332 3.67 7.89 17.39
CA LYS A 332 3.52 8.13 18.83
C LYS A 332 2.07 8.10 19.31
N LEU A 333 1.17 8.67 18.53
CA LEU A 333 -0.23 8.94 18.91
C LEU A 333 -1.22 7.95 18.29
N GLY A 334 -0.76 7.09 17.38
CA GLY A 334 -1.60 6.13 16.65
C GLY A 334 -1.69 6.51 15.18
N ARG A 335 -1.61 5.52 14.30
CA ARG A 335 -1.45 5.76 12.86
C ARG A 335 -2.76 6.22 12.25
N ILE A 336 -3.85 5.56 12.63
CA ILE A 336 -5.20 5.90 12.18
C ILE A 336 -5.65 7.20 12.87
N ASN A 337 -5.32 7.39 14.15
CA ASN A 337 -5.64 8.61 14.90
C ASN A 337 -5.07 9.87 14.21
N ILE A 338 -3.78 9.87 13.91
CA ILE A 338 -3.11 11.02 13.29
C ILE A 338 -3.55 11.23 11.85
N ALA A 339 -3.74 10.16 11.08
CA ALA A 339 -4.27 10.28 9.72
C ALA A 339 -5.67 10.93 9.72
N THR A 340 -6.55 10.52 10.64
CA THR A 340 -7.90 11.09 10.79
C THR A 340 -7.84 12.56 11.20
N PHE A 341 -7.07 12.88 12.24
CA PHE A 341 -6.96 14.25 12.76
C PHE A 341 -6.39 15.22 11.72
N LEU A 342 -5.33 14.83 11.02
CA LEU A 342 -4.71 15.69 10.01
C LEU A 342 -5.57 15.82 8.75
N SER A 343 -6.27 14.77 8.32
CA SER A 343 -7.29 14.89 7.26
C SER A 343 -8.37 15.91 7.64
N PHE A 344 -8.82 15.91 8.89
CA PHE A 344 -9.79 16.88 9.39
C PHE A 344 -9.23 18.31 9.39
N CYS A 345 -8.02 18.50 9.93
CA CYS A 345 -7.34 19.79 9.92
C CYS A 345 -7.15 20.32 8.49
N CYS A 346 -6.83 19.46 7.53
CA CYS A 346 -6.70 19.86 6.13
C CYS A 346 -8.03 20.42 5.59
N GLY A 347 -9.13 19.71 5.81
CA GLY A 347 -10.46 20.18 5.42
C GLY A 347 -10.83 21.50 6.08
N LEU A 348 -10.55 21.64 7.38
CA LEU A 348 -10.78 22.86 8.13
C LEU A 348 -9.95 24.04 7.61
N PHE A 349 -8.66 23.84 7.33
CA PHE A 349 -7.79 24.88 6.76
C PHE A 349 -8.26 25.32 5.37
N CYS A 350 -8.75 24.39 4.55
CA CYS A 350 -9.37 24.74 3.27
C CYS A 350 -10.62 25.61 3.44
N LEU A 351 -11.48 25.34 4.42
CA LEU A 351 -12.72 26.11 4.63
C LEU A 351 -12.49 27.44 5.36
N VAL A 352 -11.55 27.50 6.30
CA VAL A 352 -11.37 28.65 7.20
C VAL A 352 -10.24 29.57 6.76
N ILE A 353 -9.18 29.05 6.14
CA ILE A 353 -8.03 29.89 5.74
C ILE A 353 -8.11 30.18 4.24
N TRP A 354 -8.30 29.16 3.41
CA TRP A 354 -8.26 29.35 1.95
C TRP A 354 -9.39 30.26 1.45
N VAL A 355 -10.61 30.09 1.95
CA VAL A 355 -11.78 30.90 1.59
C VAL A 355 -11.57 32.40 1.85
N PHE A 356 -10.84 32.73 2.91
CA PHE A 356 -10.60 34.11 3.34
C PHE A 356 -9.23 34.65 2.90
N ALA A 357 -8.47 33.88 2.10
CA ALA A 357 -7.14 34.28 1.66
C ALA A 357 -7.20 35.38 0.58
N ARG A 358 -7.00 36.64 1.00
CA ARG A 358 -7.04 37.83 0.11
C ARG A 358 -5.70 38.53 -0.06
N SER A 359 -4.65 38.08 0.63
CA SER A 359 -3.32 38.70 0.57
C SER A 359 -2.23 37.66 0.35
N MET A 360 -1.10 38.08 -0.23
CA MET A 360 0.06 37.21 -0.45
C MET A 360 0.48 36.50 0.84
N GLY A 361 0.54 37.21 1.97
CA GLY A 361 0.92 36.64 3.26
C GLY A 361 0.03 35.47 3.69
N VAL A 362 -1.30 35.63 3.56
CA VAL A 362 -2.25 34.57 3.92
C VAL A 362 -2.19 33.40 2.94
N VAL A 363 -2.03 33.67 1.65
CA VAL A 363 -1.87 32.62 0.62
C VAL A 363 -0.59 31.81 0.84
N CYS A 364 0.53 32.47 1.15
CA CYS A 364 1.80 31.81 1.47
C CYS A 364 1.71 31.00 2.77
N PHE A 365 1.10 31.56 3.82
CA PHE A 365 0.86 30.84 5.08
C PHE A 365 0.00 29.60 4.87
N PHE A 366 -1.09 29.73 4.12
CA PHE A 366 -1.95 28.61 3.74
C PHE A 366 -1.17 27.55 2.97
N ALA A 367 -0.37 27.94 1.97
CA ALA A 367 0.40 26.99 1.15
C ALA A 367 1.37 26.13 1.99
N ILE A 368 2.10 26.72 2.94
CA ILE A 368 3.01 25.98 3.82
C ILE A 368 2.21 25.03 4.74
N LEU A 369 1.14 25.54 5.35
CA LEU A 369 0.34 24.79 6.31
C LEU A 369 -0.38 23.61 5.64
N VAL A 370 -1.06 23.86 4.52
CA VAL A 370 -1.72 22.79 3.74
C VAL A 370 -0.69 21.87 3.10
N GLY A 371 0.47 22.35 2.64
CA GLY A 371 1.55 21.49 2.17
C GLY A 371 1.97 20.46 3.23
N THR A 372 2.04 20.89 4.49
CA THR A 372 2.38 20.02 5.62
C THR A 372 1.32 18.93 5.86
N VAL A 373 0.03 19.28 5.74
CA VAL A 373 -1.07 18.42 6.19
C VAL A 373 -1.72 17.64 5.04
N ALA A 374 -1.89 18.23 3.86
CA ALA A 374 -2.51 17.58 2.70
C ALA A 374 -1.71 16.35 2.22
N GLY A 375 -0.40 16.36 2.42
CA GLY A 375 0.50 15.23 2.15
C GLY A 375 0.41 14.06 3.14
N THR A 376 -0.44 14.15 4.18
CA THR A 376 -0.60 13.11 5.21
C THR A 376 -0.94 11.76 4.58
N TYR A 377 -1.80 11.74 3.55
CA TYR A 377 -2.19 10.51 2.87
C TYR A 377 -0.97 9.72 2.40
N TRP A 378 -0.05 10.35 1.66
CA TRP A 378 1.14 9.69 1.13
C TRP A 378 2.11 9.23 2.24
N ALA A 379 2.17 9.95 3.37
CA ALA A 379 3.01 9.57 4.50
C ALA A 379 2.43 8.38 5.30
N THR A 380 1.11 8.24 5.37
CA THR A 380 0.44 7.29 6.27
C THR A 380 -0.32 6.16 5.58
N VAL A 381 -0.53 6.22 4.26
CA VAL A 381 -1.28 5.20 3.50
C VAL A 381 -0.72 3.79 3.72
N THR A 382 0.58 3.60 3.56
CA THR A 382 1.22 2.28 3.72
C THR A 382 1.26 1.80 5.17
N PRO A 383 1.65 2.63 6.16
CA PRO A 383 1.59 2.24 7.57
C PRO A 383 0.19 1.89 8.08
N VAL A 384 -0.83 2.67 7.67
CA VAL A 384 -2.24 2.43 8.03
C VAL A 384 -2.74 1.16 7.39
N LEU A 385 -2.45 0.94 6.09
CA LEU A 385 -2.88 -0.29 5.42
C LEU A 385 -2.22 -1.53 6.02
N ALA A 386 -0.93 -1.44 6.36
CA ALA A 386 -0.20 -2.50 7.05
C ALA A 386 -0.79 -2.83 8.43
N GLU A 387 -1.46 -1.86 9.07
CA GLU A 387 -2.16 -2.08 10.33
C GLU A 387 -3.55 -2.70 10.14
N ILE A 388 -4.24 -2.40 9.03
CA ILE A 388 -5.55 -2.97 8.70
C ILE A 388 -5.42 -4.42 8.21
N LEU A 389 -4.56 -4.67 7.21
CA LEU A 389 -4.42 -5.96 6.53
C LEU A 389 -3.26 -6.82 7.05
N GLY A 390 -2.27 -6.22 7.71
CA GLY A 390 -0.99 -6.89 8.01
C GLY A 390 0.02 -6.71 6.88
N LEU A 391 1.29 -7.06 7.14
CA LEU A 391 2.40 -6.90 6.17
C LEU A 391 2.35 -7.92 5.02
N ARG A 392 1.69 -9.06 5.22
CA ARG A 392 1.62 -10.15 4.24
C ARG A 392 0.77 -9.79 3.03
N ASP A 393 -0.45 -9.29 3.26
CA ASP A 393 -1.39 -8.89 2.21
C ASP A 393 -1.18 -7.43 1.75
N LEU A 394 -0.18 -6.73 2.32
CA LEU A 394 0.11 -5.33 2.03
C LEU A 394 0.35 -5.06 0.52
N PRO A 395 1.17 -5.83 -0.23
CA PRO A 395 1.39 -5.55 -1.65
C PRO A 395 0.10 -5.67 -2.46
N SER A 396 -0.71 -6.68 -2.19
CA SER A 396 -2.01 -6.91 -2.87
C SER A 396 -3.01 -5.79 -2.55
N GLY A 397 -3.09 -5.37 -1.29
CA GLY A 397 -3.94 -4.24 -0.89
C GLY A 397 -3.50 -2.91 -1.49
N LEU A 398 -2.19 -2.64 -1.57
CA LEU A 398 -1.65 -1.44 -2.21
C LEU A 398 -1.96 -1.42 -3.72
N SER A 399 -1.81 -2.55 -4.41
CA SER A 399 -2.16 -2.67 -5.83
C SER A 399 -3.60 -2.25 -6.12
N ILE A 400 -4.57 -2.78 -5.35
CA ILE A 400 -5.98 -2.41 -5.47
C ILE A 400 -6.18 -0.92 -5.14
N THR A 401 -5.50 -0.43 -4.09
CA THR A 401 -5.57 0.98 -3.69
C THR A 401 -5.16 1.88 -4.85
N TRP A 402 -4.03 1.62 -5.49
CA TRP A 402 -3.53 2.44 -6.60
C TRP A 402 -4.47 2.45 -7.81
N ILE A 403 -5.04 1.31 -8.18
CA ILE A 403 -6.06 1.26 -9.25
C ILE A 403 -7.26 2.14 -8.89
N VAL A 404 -7.78 2.01 -7.67
CA VAL A 404 -8.96 2.77 -7.21
C VAL A 404 -8.69 4.27 -7.20
N LEU A 405 -7.45 4.69 -6.95
CA LEU A 405 -7.07 6.10 -6.97
C LEU A 405 -6.93 6.70 -8.37
N VAL A 406 -6.81 5.90 -9.45
CA VAL A 406 -6.68 6.42 -10.83
C VAL A 406 -7.86 7.33 -11.19
N ALA A 407 -9.09 6.89 -10.91
CA ALA A 407 -10.29 7.65 -11.23
C ALA A 407 -10.32 9.02 -10.53
N PRO A 408 -10.25 9.12 -9.18
CA PRO A 408 -10.29 10.41 -8.49
C PRO A 408 -9.13 11.34 -8.85
N THR A 409 -7.91 10.82 -9.07
CA THR A 409 -6.78 11.68 -9.47
C THR A 409 -6.97 12.24 -10.88
N THR A 410 -7.61 11.49 -11.79
CA THR A 410 -7.86 11.95 -13.16
C THR A 410 -8.98 12.98 -13.24
N VAL A 411 -10.07 12.80 -12.50
CA VAL A 411 -11.26 13.67 -12.60
C VAL A 411 -11.21 14.89 -11.69
N SER A 412 -10.40 14.87 -10.63
CA SER A 412 -10.37 15.95 -9.62
C SER A 412 -10.08 17.33 -10.21
N GLU A 413 -9.08 17.43 -11.09
CA GLU A 413 -8.73 18.72 -11.73
C GLU A 413 -9.86 19.21 -12.65
N ALA A 414 -10.46 18.31 -13.44
CA ALA A 414 -11.59 18.65 -14.30
C ALA A 414 -12.79 19.15 -13.48
N ILE A 415 -13.10 18.48 -12.36
CA ILE A 415 -14.14 18.91 -11.42
C ILE A 415 -13.81 20.30 -10.86
N ALA A 416 -12.57 20.53 -10.40
CA ALA A 416 -12.13 21.82 -9.89
C ALA A 416 -12.25 22.94 -10.93
N LEU A 417 -11.93 22.66 -12.20
CA LEU A 417 -12.08 23.62 -13.29
C LEU A 417 -13.55 23.95 -13.58
N VAL A 418 -14.45 22.97 -13.61
CA VAL A 418 -15.89 23.19 -13.83
C VAL A 418 -16.54 23.94 -12.67
N LEU A 419 -16.04 23.73 -11.45
CA LEU A 419 -16.51 24.44 -10.27
C LEU A 419 -16.02 25.90 -10.22
N ARG A 420 -15.06 26.29 -11.07
CA ARG A 420 -14.58 27.67 -11.14
C ARG A 420 -15.67 28.56 -11.72
N ASP A 421 -16.02 29.62 -10.99
CA ASP A 421 -17.03 30.58 -11.41
C ASP A 421 -16.34 31.84 -11.95
N ASN A 422 -16.20 31.93 -13.28
CA ASN A 422 -15.53 33.06 -13.92
C ASN A 422 -16.40 34.33 -13.97
N GLU A 423 -17.69 34.24 -13.64
CA GLU A 423 -18.62 35.37 -13.73
C GLU A 423 -18.64 36.19 -12.43
N SER A 424 -18.42 35.57 -11.27
CA SER A 424 -18.45 36.27 -9.99
C SER A 424 -17.10 36.90 -9.60
N GLN A 425 -17.03 38.23 -9.72
CA GLN A 425 -15.85 39.02 -9.31
C GLN A 425 -15.59 38.84 -7.80
N GLY A 426 -14.47 38.20 -7.46
CA GLY A 426 -14.01 37.99 -6.07
C GLY A 426 -14.34 36.64 -5.44
N SER A 427 -15.16 35.78 -6.06
CA SER A 427 -15.48 34.42 -5.56
C SER A 427 -15.12 33.30 -6.51
N VAL A 428 -14.22 33.57 -7.47
CA VAL A 428 -13.86 32.66 -8.58
C VAL A 428 -13.56 31.22 -8.15
N TYR A 429 -12.92 31.05 -6.99
CA TYR A 429 -12.51 29.73 -6.46
C TYR A 429 -13.36 29.22 -5.30
N LEU A 430 -14.41 29.94 -4.87
CA LEU A 430 -15.16 29.60 -3.67
C LEU A 430 -15.74 28.17 -3.70
N ARG A 431 -16.32 27.77 -4.84
CA ARG A 431 -16.90 26.42 -5.00
C ARG A 431 -15.82 25.34 -4.96
N VAL A 432 -14.62 25.60 -5.49
CA VAL A 432 -13.47 24.70 -5.45
C VAL A 432 -12.94 24.54 -4.02
N GLN A 433 -12.87 25.63 -3.27
CA GLN A 433 -12.45 25.65 -1.87
C GLN A 433 -13.39 24.84 -0.99
N ILE A 434 -14.70 25.06 -1.16
CA ILE A 434 -15.76 24.33 -0.45
C ILE A 434 -15.71 22.84 -0.79
N PHE A 435 -15.66 22.50 -2.09
CA PHE A 435 -15.54 21.12 -2.55
C PHE A 435 -14.35 20.42 -1.91
N THR A 436 -13.17 21.03 -1.96
CA THR A 436 -11.94 20.50 -1.38
C THR A 436 -12.07 20.24 0.12
N GLY A 437 -12.61 21.22 0.87
CA GLY A 437 -12.82 21.11 2.31
C GLY A 437 -13.72 19.93 2.67
N PHE A 438 -14.85 19.79 1.98
CA PHE A 438 -15.79 18.69 2.21
C PHE A 438 -15.24 17.33 1.78
N MET A 439 -14.42 17.26 0.72
CA MET A 439 -13.73 16.00 0.36
C MET A 439 -12.83 15.52 1.50
N TYR A 440 -12.02 16.40 2.11
CA TYR A 440 -11.19 16.03 3.27
C TYR A 440 -12.00 15.67 4.53
N ILE A 441 -13.16 16.31 4.74
CA ILE A 441 -14.09 15.92 5.82
C ILE A 441 -14.65 14.52 5.54
N GLY A 442 -15.08 14.23 4.32
CA GLY A 442 -15.51 12.88 3.91
C GLY A 442 -14.43 11.83 4.13
N ALA A 443 -13.18 12.14 3.78
CA ALA A 443 -12.02 11.30 4.03
C ALA A 443 -11.83 11.01 5.54
N THR A 444 -12.00 12.03 6.37
CA THR A 444 -11.94 11.93 7.83
C THR A 444 -13.01 10.99 8.37
N LEU A 445 -14.26 11.12 7.90
CA LEU A 445 -15.36 10.27 8.34
C LEU A 445 -15.08 8.79 8.03
N CYS A 446 -14.55 8.49 6.84
CA CYS A 446 -14.16 7.13 6.48
C CYS A 446 -13.14 6.52 7.46
N LEU A 447 -12.04 7.23 7.76
CA LEU A 447 -11.05 6.74 8.71
C LEU A 447 -11.57 6.70 10.14
N TRP A 448 -12.44 7.61 10.52
CA TRP A 448 -13.00 7.63 11.86
C TRP A 448 -13.84 6.37 12.13
N VAL A 449 -14.58 5.88 11.13
CA VAL A 449 -15.28 4.59 11.20
C VAL A 449 -14.29 3.42 11.27
N VAL A 450 -13.23 3.43 10.45
CA VAL A 450 -12.15 2.41 10.49
C VAL A 450 -11.49 2.35 11.86
N ARG A 451 -11.28 3.50 12.51
CA ARG A 451 -10.78 3.60 13.87
C ARG A 451 -11.68 2.86 14.85
N GLY A 452 -12.99 3.10 14.79
CA GLY A 452 -13.99 2.42 15.61
C GLY A 452 -13.92 0.89 15.46
N TRP A 453 -13.89 0.42 14.22
CA TRP A 453 -13.70 -1.00 13.90
C TRP A 453 -12.39 -1.56 14.47
N LYS A 454 -11.28 -0.84 14.28
CA LYS A 454 -9.95 -1.32 14.68
C LYS A 454 -9.81 -1.45 16.20
N VAL A 455 -10.37 -0.51 16.98
CA VAL A 455 -10.47 -0.63 18.44
C VAL A 455 -11.26 -1.88 18.83
N GLY A 456 -12.38 -2.13 18.15
CA GLY A 456 -13.20 -3.33 18.33
C GLY A 456 -12.44 -4.62 18.05
N ASP A 457 -11.68 -4.69 16.95
CA ASP A 457 -10.85 -5.85 16.60
C ASP A 457 -9.75 -6.12 17.63
N ILE A 458 -9.08 -5.07 18.12
CA ILE A 458 -8.07 -5.19 19.18
C ILE A 458 -8.70 -5.77 20.46
N ASN A 459 -9.87 -5.25 20.86
CA ASN A 459 -10.58 -5.74 22.05
C ASN A 459 -11.01 -7.21 21.88
N ARG A 460 -11.52 -7.59 20.71
CA ARG A 460 -11.88 -8.98 20.39
C ARG A 460 -10.66 -9.90 20.51
N LYS A 461 -9.52 -9.53 19.91
CA LYS A 461 -8.28 -10.31 19.96
C LYS A 461 -7.72 -10.45 21.38
N ALA A 462 -7.81 -9.40 22.20
CA ALA A 462 -7.37 -9.45 23.59
C ALA A 462 -8.22 -10.43 24.43
N ARG A 463 -9.54 -10.45 24.22
CA ARG A 463 -10.44 -11.41 24.88
C ARG A 463 -10.21 -12.84 24.44
N LEU A 464 -10.02 -13.08 23.14
CA LEU A 464 -9.71 -14.41 22.62
C LEU A 464 -8.41 -14.96 23.22
N ARG A 465 -7.34 -14.14 23.29
CA ARG A 465 -6.09 -14.56 23.95
C ARG A 465 -6.29 -14.87 25.44
N SER A 466 -7.08 -14.05 26.13
CA SER A 466 -7.38 -14.28 27.54
C SER A 466 -8.14 -15.59 27.73
N ALA A 467 -9.12 -15.88 26.87
CA ALA A 467 -9.86 -17.15 26.87
C ALA A 467 -8.97 -18.36 26.53
N THR A 468 -8.04 -18.24 25.58
CA THR A 468 -7.08 -19.31 25.26
C THR A 468 -6.13 -19.58 26.43
N VAL A 469 -5.65 -18.54 27.10
CA VAL A 469 -4.77 -18.68 28.28
C VAL A 469 -5.51 -19.33 29.44
N VAL A 470 -6.75 -18.89 29.74
CA VAL A 470 -7.59 -19.51 30.78
C VAL A 470 -7.85 -20.98 30.44
N GLY A 471 -8.25 -21.30 29.21
CA GLY A 471 -8.45 -22.70 28.80
C GLY A 471 -7.19 -23.56 28.83
N ALA A 472 -6.01 -22.99 28.58
CA ALA A 472 -4.74 -23.71 28.72
C ALA A 472 -4.37 -23.97 30.19
N ILE A 473 -4.67 -23.02 31.08
CA ILE A 473 -4.49 -23.18 32.53
C ILE A 473 -5.45 -24.23 33.07
N ASP A 474 -6.74 -24.17 32.71
CA ASP A 474 -7.74 -25.15 33.15
C ASP A 474 -7.37 -26.57 32.69
N ASN A 475 -6.93 -26.73 31.44
CA ASN A 475 -6.44 -28.02 30.94
C ASN A 475 -5.18 -28.52 31.67
N ALA A 476 -4.29 -27.62 32.10
CA ALA A 476 -3.11 -27.98 32.87
C ALA A 476 -3.47 -28.37 34.32
N VAL A 477 -4.44 -27.70 34.93
CA VAL A 477 -4.97 -28.01 36.27
C VAL A 477 -5.67 -29.37 36.26
N VAL A 478 -6.56 -29.62 35.31
CA VAL A 478 -7.23 -30.94 35.16
C VAL A 478 -6.22 -32.07 34.96
N LYS A 479 -5.14 -31.82 34.21
CA LYS A 479 -4.07 -32.81 34.00
C LYS A 479 -3.21 -33.05 35.25
N MET A 480 -3.06 -32.06 36.12
CA MET A 480 -2.43 -32.22 37.45
C MET A 480 -3.33 -32.97 38.43
N GLU A 481 -4.63 -32.66 38.48
CA GLU A 481 -5.59 -33.33 39.35
C GLU A 481 -5.79 -34.79 38.97
N GLY A 482 -5.79 -35.11 37.66
CA GLY A 482 -5.81 -36.50 37.16
C GLY A 482 -4.55 -37.30 37.50
N PHE A 483 -3.44 -36.65 37.88
CA PHE A 483 -2.24 -37.31 38.37
C PHE A 483 -2.24 -37.53 39.90
N CYS A 484 -3.16 -36.89 40.64
CA CYS A 484 -3.21 -36.88 42.10
C CYS A 484 -4.47 -37.53 42.71
N GLY A 485 -5.51 -37.85 41.93
CA GLY A 485 -6.79 -38.35 42.45
C GLY A 485 -7.24 -39.68 41.85
N THR A 486 -7.38 -40.70 42.69
CA THR A 486 -8.18 -41.91 42.43
C THR A 486 -9.67 -41.61 42.61
N GLY A 487 -10.47 -41.83 41.56
CA GLY A 487 -11.91 -42.11 41.64
C GLY A 487 -12.87 -40.91 41.60
N ASP A 488 -13.31 -40.53 40.39
CA ASP A 488 -14.72 -40.23 40.01
C ASP A 488 -14.77 -39.46 38.67
N GLU A 489 -14.51 -40.16 37.56
CA GLU A 489 -14.38 -39.56 36.21
C GLU A 489 -15.70 -39.07 35.58
N LYS A 490 -16.88 -39.48 36.09
CA LYS A 490 -18.15 -39.26 35.37
C LYS A 490 -18.91 -37.97 35.70
N ASN A 491 -18.73 -37.38 36.90
CA ASN A 491 -19.44 -36.15 37.27
C ASN A 491 -18.69 -34.86 36.89
N ASN A 492 -17.36 -34.88 36.80
CA ASN A 492 -16.58 -33.69 36.43
C ASN A 492 -16.65 -33.35 34.93
N GLN A 493 -16.89 -34.32 34.04
CA GLN A 493 -17.05 -34.04 32.61
C GLN A 493 -18.34 -33.25 32.29
N ALA A 494 -19.41 -33.45 33.06
CA ALA A 494 -20.68 -32.75 32.86
C ALA A 494 -20.63 -31.28 33.34
N ALA A 495 -19.95 -31.00 34.46
CA ALA A 495 -19.77 -29.64 34.98
C ALA A 495 -18.81 -28.80 34.10
N VAL A 496 -17.78 -29.41 33.52
CA VAL A 496 -16.87 -28.76 32.55
C VAL A 496 -17.54 -28.54 31.19
N ALA A 497 -18.52 -29.36 30.82
CA ALA A 497 -19.32 -29.15 29.61
C ALA A 497 -20.32 -27.98 29.77
N SER A 498 -20.89 -27.77 30.95
CA SER A 498 -21.84 -26.66 31.19
C SER A 498 -21.17 -25.30 31.38
N SER A 499 -19.88 -25.24 31.75
CA SER A 499 -19.13 -23.98 31.80
C SER A 499 -18.58 -23.54 30.44
N ARG A 500 -18.54 -24.44 29.45
CA ARG A 500 -18.14 -24.14 28.06
C ARG A 500 -19.23 -23.46 27.22
N SER A 501 -20.49 -23.45 27.66
CA SER A 501 -21.61 -22.94 26.85
C SER A 501 -21.85 -21.44 26.97
N ASP A 502 -21.18 -20.71 27.88
CA ASP A 502 -21.49 -19.29 28.15
C ASP A 502 -20.41 -18.28 27.71
N SER A 503 -19.34 -18.72 27.04
CA SER A 503 -18.23 -17.85 26.60
C SER A 503 -18.36 -17.29 25.17
N GLY A 504 -19.57 -17.32 24.59
CA GLY A 504 -19.77 -17.19 23.15
C GLY A 504 -20.65 -16.03 22.68
N SER A 505 -20.70 -14.88 23.37
CA SER A 505 -21.29 -13.69 22.73
C SER A 505 -20.36 -13.20 21.63
N GLU A 506 -20.61 -13.65 20.40
CA GLU A 506 -19.87 -13.23 19.21
C GLU A 506 -19.96 -11.69 19.09
N ILE A 507 -18.86 -11.00 19.40
CA ILE A 507 -18.82 -9.54 19.35
C ILE A 507 -19.05 -9.13 17.89
N LYS A 508 -20.24 -8.63 17.60
CA LYS A 508 -20.52 -7.93 16.36
C LYS A 508 -19.70 -6.63 16.35
N ILE A 509 -18.48 -6.68 15.82
CA ILE A 509 -17.57 -5.51 15.72
C ILE A 509 -18.25 -4.35 14.98
N TRP A 510 -19.09 -4.69 14.00
CA TRP A 510 -19.87 -3.74 13.20
C TRP A 510 -21.19 -3.30 13.86
N SER A 511 -21.45 -3.67 15.11
CA SER A 511 -22.62 -3.14 15.82
C SER A 511 -22.44 -1.63 16.06
N PRO A 512 -23.49 -0.80 15.84
CA PRO A 512 -23.40 0.65 15.96
C PRO A 512 -22.83 1.12 17.30
N VAL A 513 -23.23 0.45 18.39
CA VAL A 513 -22.78 0.77 19.76
C VAL A 513 -21.29 0.48 19.94
N THR A 514 -20.80 -0.68 19.49
CA THR A 514 -19.37 -1.05 19.62
C THR A 514 -18.50 -0.13 18.78
N LEU A 515 -18.98 0.23 17.59
CA LEU A 515 -18.26 1.10 16.67
C LEU A 515 -18.18 2.53 17.21
N LEU A 516 -19.29 3.11 17.70
CA LEU A 516 -19.31 4.44 18.33
C LEU A 516 -18.43 4.51 19.59
N CYS A 517 -18.50 3.50 20.46
CA CYS A 517 -17.62 3.41 21.62
C CYS A 517 -16.15 3.37 21.19
N GLY A 518 -15.82 2.55 20.17
CA GLY A 518 -14.50 2.48 19.58
C GLY A 518 -14.01 3.83 19.03
N MET A 519 -14.89 4.58 18.36
CA MET A 519 -14.61 5.88 17.76
C MET A 519 -14.21 6.97 18.77
N VAL A 520 -14.68 6.90 20.00
CA VAL A 520 -14.44 7.91 21.05
C VAL A 520 -13.40 7.46 22.08
N THR A 521 -13.07 6.15 22.14
CA THR A 521 -12.11 5.60 23.10
C THR A 521 -10.73 6.26 22.95
N PRO A 522 -10.02 6.67 24.02
CA PRO A 522 -8.68 7.28 23.94
C PRO A 522 -7.54 6.29 23.58
N LYS A 523 -7.88 5.12 23.02
CA LYS A 523 -6.89 4.11 22.63
C LYS A 523 -6.05 4.59 21.45
N ARG A 524 -4.77 4.25 21.52
CA ARG A 524 -3.79 4.48 20.46
C ARG A 524 -4.01 3.45 19.35
N VAL A 525 -4.37 3.93 18.16
CA VAL A 525 -4.65 3.15 16.96
C VAL A 525 -4.18 3.91 15.74
#